data_AF-A0A967MAF5-F1
#
_entry.id   AF-A0A967MAF5-F1
#
_cell.length_a   1.000
_cell.length_b   1.000
_cell.length_c   1.000
_cell.angle_alpha   90.00
_cell.angle_beta   90.00
_cell.angle_gamma   90.00
#
_symmetry.space_group_name_H-M   'P 1'
#
loop_
_entity.id
_entity.type
_entity.pdbx_description
1 polymer ?
#
loop_
_entity_poly.entity_id
_entity_poly.type
_entity_poly.pdbx_seq_one_letter_code
_entity_poly.pdbx_strand_id
1 'polypeptide(L)' 'VQVKIRQADFQTFTRQRSVQPPVCHTDQIYHVACELLGTWLEENPGTRIRLLGVGGSKLSPAGQPDLFRA' A
#
# COMPACT_ATOMS: atom_id res chain seq x y z
N VAL A 1 -2.09 -2.45 4.08
CA VAL A 1 -1.08 -1.95 3.11
C VAL A 1 -0.86 -0.47 3.35
N GLN A 2 0.38 0.00 3.27
CA GLN A 2 0.73 1.41 3.43
C GLN A 2 1.66 1.87 2.31
N VAL A 3 1.52 3.12 1.90
CA VAL A 3 2.37 3.82 0.94
C VAL A 3 3.00 5.02 1.65
N LYS A 4 4.33 5.07 1.66
CA LYS A 4 5.13 6.19 2.15
C LYS A 4 5.66 6.98 0.97
N ILE A 5 5.38 8.28 0.95
CA ILE A 5 5.70 9.18 -0.14
C ILE A 5 6.57 10.29 0.43
N ARG A 6 7.78 10.43 -0.09
CA ARG A 6 8.66 11.54 0.26
C ARG A 6 8.81 12.47 -0.93
N GLN A 7 8.56 13.75 -0.70
CA GLN A 7 8.70 14.80 -1.69
C GLN A 7 10.13 15.33 -1.75
N ALA A 8 10.47 16.07 -2.82
CA ALA A 8 11.80 16.66 -3.05
C ALA A 8 12.29 17.57 -1.90
N ASP A 9 11.36 18.20 -1.18
CA ASP A 9 11.61 19.02 0.02
C ASP A 9 11.76 18.19 1.31
N PHE A 10 11.87 16.87 1.18
CA PHE A 10 12.04 15.89 2.25
C PHE A 10 10.81 15.67 3.15
N GLN A 11 9.67 16.33 2.89
CA GLN A 11 8.41 16.07 3.57
C GLN A 11 7.92 14.65 3.27
N THR A 12 7.37 13.98 4.30
CA THR A 12 6.94 12.59 4.20
C THR A 12 5.45 12.47 4.50
N PHE A 13 4.71 11.88 3.57
CA PHE A 13 3.30 11.56 3.68
C PHE A 13 3.13 10.05 3.75
N THR A 14 2.20 9.58 4.56
CA THR A 14 1.83 8.17 4.60
C THR A 14 0.34 8.04 4.34
N ARG A 15 -0.02 7.12 3.45
CA ARG A 15 -1.40 6.67 3.20
C ARG A 15 -1.48 5.19 3.50
N GLN A 16 -2.57 4.76 4.13
CA GLN A 16 -2.72 3.36 4.52
C GLN A 16 -4.18 2.92 4.43
N ARG A 17 -4.37 1.64 4.16
CA ARG A 17 -5.67 0.97 4.16
C ARG A 17 -5.54 -0.42 4.78
N SER A 18 -6.46 -0.75 5.67
CA SER A 18 -6.63 -2.11 6.19
C SER A 18 -7.29 -2.97 5.11
N VAL A 19 -6.82 -4.21 4.94
CA VAL A 19 -7.38 -5.15 3.97
C VAL A 19 -7.87 -6.36 4.75
N GLN A 20 -9.10 -6.78 4.47
CA GLN A 20 -9.69 -8.02 4.99
C GLN A 20 -10.21 -8.86 3.81
N PRO A 21 -9.88 -10.17 3.73
CA PRO A 21 -9.00 -10.92 4.64
C PRO A 21 -7.52 -10.47 4.57
N PRO A 22 -6.63 -10.90 5.49
CA PRO A 22 -5.20 -10.65 5.37
C PRO A 22 -4.66 -11.15 4.02
N VAL A 23 -3.82 -10.34 3.37
CA VAL A 23 -3.27 -10.63 2.04
C VAL A 23 -1.75 -10.76 2.09
N CYS A 24 -1.21 -11.69 1.32
CA CYS A 24 0.24 -11.88 1.13
C CYS A 24 0.65 -11.88 -0.35
N HIS A 25 -0.30 -11.87 -1.29
CA HIS A 25 -0.02 -11.90 -2.72
C HIS A 25 0.45 -10.52 -3.24
N THR A 26 1.47 -10.55 -4.09
CA THR A 26 2.11 -9.33 -4.62
C THR A 26 1.15 -8.47 -5.43
N ASP A 27 0.29 -9.08 -6.24
CA ASP A 27 -0.72 -8.42 -7.06
C ASP A 27 -1.75 -7.66 -6.19
N GLN A 28 -2.28 -8.30 -5.15
CA GLN A 28 -3.23 -7.67 -4.23
C GLN A 28 -2.59 -6.48 -3.49
N ILE A 29 -1.35 -6.63 -3.03
CA ILE A 29 -0.61 -5.55 -2.37
C ILE A 29 -0.33 -4.41 -3.36
N TYR A 30 0.05 -4.74 -4.60
CA TYR A 30 0.33 -3.78 -5.67
C TYR A 30 -0.92 -2.95 -6.01
N HIS A 31 -2.06 -3.59 -6.24
CA HIS A 31 -3.31 -2.89 -6.56
C HIS A 31 -3.72 -1.91 -5.46
N VAL A 32 -3.71 -2.35 -4.20
CA VAL A 32 -4.04 -1.47 -3.07
C VAL A 32 -3.04 -0.31 -2.94
N ALA A 33 -1.75 -0.55 -3.19
CA ALA A 33 -0.74 0.50 -3.17
C ALA A 33 -0.95 1.52 -4.32
N CYS A 34 -1.29 1.06 -5.52
CA CYS A 34 -1.61 1.92 -6.66
C CYS A 34 -2.82 2.80 -6.40
N GLU A 35 -3.90 2.26 -5.82
CA GLU A 35 -5.06 3.07 -5.43
C GLU A 35 -4.70 4.14 -4.41
N LEU A 36 -3.97 3.78 -3.35
CA LEU A 36 -3.53 4.73 -2.32
C LEU A 36 -2.64 5.83 -2.88
N LEU A 37 -1.74 5.48 -3.80
CA LEU A 37 -0.88 6.46 -4.47
C LEU A 37 -1.68 7.32 -5.44
N GLY A 38 -2.60 6.74 -6.21
CA GLY A 38 -3.44 7.44 -7.18
C GLY A 38 -4.25 8.55 -6.53
N THR A 39 -4.99 8.23 -5.46
CA THR A 39 -5.74 9.24 -4.69
C THR A 39 -4.84 10.35 -4.17
N TRP A 40 -3.64 10.03 -3.69
CA TRP A 40 -2.71 11.05 -3.22
C TRP A 40 -2.16 11.93 -4.36
N LEU A 41 -1.91 11.36 -5.54
CA LEU A 41 -1.44 12.11 -6.71
C LEU A 41 -2.52 13.05 -7.26
N GLU A 42 -3.79 12.64 -7.22
CA GLU A 42 -4.94 13.50 -7.55
C GLU A 42 -5.03 14.70 -6.60
N GLU A 43 -4.81 14.49 -5.31
CA GLU A 43 -4.75 15.55 -4.29
C GLU A 43 -3.51 16.46 -4.42
N ASN A 44 -2.42 15.97 -5.03
CA ASN A 44 -1.11 16.62 -5.05
C ASN A 44 -0.49 16.65 -6.47
N PRO A 45 -1.16 17.29 -7.45
CA PRO A 45 -0.72 17.27 -8.84
C PRO A 45 0.65 17.94 -9.03
N GLY A 46 1.47 17.40 -9.93
CA GLY A 46 2.78 17.95 -10.28
C GLY A 46 3.87 17.78 -9.20
N THR A 47 3.57 17.05 -8.13
CA THR A 47 4.53 16.86 -7.05
C THR A 47 5.72 16.00 -7.47
N ARG A 48 6.94 16.45 -7.14
CA ARG A 48 8.18 15.70 -7.36
C ARG A 48 8.43 14.72 -6.21
N ILE A 49 8.29 13.43 -6.49
CA ILE A 49 8.54 12.34 -5.54
C ILE A 49 10.03 11.97 -5.60
N ARG A 50 10.68 11.90 -4.44
CA ARG A 50 12.08 11.45 -4.29
C ARG A 50 12.22 10.06 -3.69
N LEU A 51 11.20 9.59 -2.96
CA LEU A 51 11.15 8.25 -2.40
C LEU A 51 9.70 7.79 -2.36
N LEU A 52 9.50 6.55 -2.79
CA LEU A 52 8.25 5.83 -2.69
C LEU A 52 8.51 4.49 -2.00
N GLY A 53 7.75 4.18 -0.96
CA GLY A 53 7.86 2.91 -0.24
C GLY A 53 6.49 2.27 -0.05
N VAL A 54 6.42 0.96 -0.26
CA VAL A 54 5.22 0.15 0.01
C VAL A 54 5.52 -0.78 1.18
N GLY A 55 4.56 -0.94 2.09
CA GLY A 55 4.72 -1.81 3.26
C GLY A 55 3.45 -2.51 3.71
N GLY A 56 3.62 -3.65 4.38
CA GLY A 56 2.59 -4.34 5.14
C GLY A 56 2.75 -4.08 6.64
N SER A 57 1.64 -4.12 7.37
CA SER A 57 1.60 -4.06 8.84
C SER A 57 0.40 -4.84 9.34
N LYS A 58 0.27 -5.02 10.67
CA LYS A 58 -0.78 -5.85 11.29
C LYS A 58 -0.79 -7.29 10.74
N LEU A 59 0.39 -7.90 10.71
CA LEU A 59 0.56 -9.26 10.22
C LEU A 59 -0.13 -10.25 11.16
N SER A 60 -0.79 -11.25 10.58
CA SER A 60 -1.28 -12.42 11.30
C SER A 60 -0.35 -13.60 11.06
N PRO A 61 -0.40 -14.64 11.92
CA PRO A 61 0.21 -15.93 11.59
C PRO A 61 -0.24 -16.39 10.20
N ALA A 62 0.65 -17.09 9.49
CA ALA A 62 0.29 -17.71 8.22
C ALA A 62 -0.83 -18.73 8.49
N GLY A 63 -2.03 -18.43 8.01
CA GLY A 63 -3.12 -19.39 8.00
C GLY A 63 -2.93 -20.36 6.84
N GLN A 64 -3.22 -21.64 7.05
CA GLN A 64 -3.33 -22.58 5.95
C GLN A 64 -4.54 -22.16 5.09
N PRO A 65 -4.34 -21.81 3.80
CA PRO A 65 -5.46 -21.60 2.91
C PRO A 65 -6.23 -22.92 2.81
N ASP A 66 -7.56 -22.84 2.86
CA ASP A 66 -8.40 -24.01 2.65
C ASP A 66 -8.20 -24.49 1.20
N LEU A 67 -7.84 -25.77 1.04
CA LEU A 67 -7.55 -26.38 -0.26
C LEU A 67 -8.78 -26.38 -1.19
N PHE A 68 -9.99 -26.27 -0.63
CA PHE A 68 -11.25 -26.42 -1.36
C PHE A 68 -12.12 -25.16 -1.39
N ARG A 69 -11.59 -23.98 -1.06
CA ARG A 69 -12.39 -22.75 -1.14
C ARG A 69 -12.56 -22.30 -2.61
N ALA A 70 -13.79 -22.43 -3.11
CA ALA A 70 -14.26 -21.99 -4.43
C ALA A 70 -14.37 -20.47 -4.57
#